data_AF-A0A9P8CDG4-F1
#
_entry.id   AF-A0A9P8CDG4-F1
#
_cell.length_a   1.000
_cell.length_b   1.000
_cell.length_c   1.000
_cell.angle_alpha   90.00
_cell.angle_beta   90.00
_cell.angle_gamma   90.00
#
_symmetry.space_group_name_H-M   'P 1'
#
loop_
_entity.id
_entity.type
_entity.pdbx_description
1 polymer ?
#
loop_
_entity_poly.entity_id
_entity_poly.type
_entity_poly.pdbx_seq_one_letter_code
_entity_poly.pdbx_strand_id
1 'polypeptide(L)'
;MAGPNLEVFKFSIYIMFPIATMYYYGTNLDNRFSVQDFWPKPEQTNKIPFERDEIKGELERLRMRRLWLREQRLKGHGGNQSNGDRES
;
A
#
# COMPACT_ATOMS: atom_id res chain seq x y z
N MET A 1 58.26 6.72 -1.73
CA MET A 1 56.99 6.86 -0.99
C MET A 1 56.33 8.14 -1.48
N ALA A 2 55.14 8.06 -2.07
CA ALA A 2 54.43 9.25 -2.52
C ALA A 2 54.07 10.08 -1.28
N GLY A 3 54.70 11.24 -1.12
CA GLY A 3 54.60 12.09 0.05
C GLY A 3 53.21 12.74 0.23
N PRO A 4 53.10 13.76 1.11
CA PRO A 4 51.81 14.36 1.55
C PRO A 4 50.90 14.83 0.40
N ASN A 5 51.46 15.10 -0.78
CA ASN A 5 50.70 15.48 -1.97
C ASN A 5 49.70 14.40 -2.45
N LEU A 6 50.00 13.10 -2.22
CA LEU A 6 49.08 12.03 -2.62
C LEU A 6 47.88 11.93 -1.67
N GLU A 7 48.07 12.24 -0.39
CA GLU A 7 47.00 12.27 0.60
C GLU A 7 46.05 13.43 0.35
N VAL A 8 46.57 14.61 0.01
CA VAL A 8 45.76 15.78 -0.38
C VAL A 8 44.93 15.49 -1.62
N PHE A 9 45.50 14.84 -2.64
CA PHE A 9 44.76 14.46 -3.84
C PHE A 9 43.61 13.48 -3.55
N LYS A 10 43.87 12.45 -2.75
CA LYS A 10 42.83 11.50 -2.30
C LYS A 10 41.72 12.21 -1.53
N PHE A 11 42.09 13.11 -0.63
CA PHE A 11 41.15 13.90 0.15
C PHE A 11 40.28 14.81 -0.74
N SER A 12 40.87 15.49 -1.73
CA SER A 12 40.13 16.29 -2.69
C SER A 12 39.15 15.45 -3.51
N ILE A 13 39.52 14.24 -3.94
CA ILE A 13 38.59 13.32 -4.62
C ILE A 13 37.44 12.94 -3.69
N TYR A 14 37.72 12.60 -2.43
CA TYR A 14 36.67 12.20 -1.48
C TYR A 14 35.70 13.32 -1.14
N ILE A 15 36.09 14.58 -1.26
CA ILE A 15 35.19 15.73 -1.08
C ILE A 15 34.48 16.07 -2.38
N MET A 16 35.20 16.15 -3.50
CA MET A 16 34.64 16.56 -4.79
C MET A 16 33.67 15.53 -5.36
N PHE A 17 33.93 14.23 -5.18
CA PHE A 17 33.07 13.16 -5.70
C PHE A 17 31.63 13.21 -5.15
N PRO A 18 31.39 13.25 -3.82
CA PRO A 18 30.03 13.35 -3.29
C PRO A 18 29.37 14.69 -3.60
N ILE A 19 30.13 15.81 -3.59
CA ILE A 19 29.58 17.14 -3.91
C ILE A 19 29.13 17.21 -5.38
N ALA A 20 29.95 16.74 -6.31
CA ALA A 20 29.62 16.70 -7.74
C ALA A 20 28.44 15.76 -8.02
N THR A 21 28.41 14.59 -7.36
CA THR A 21 27.30 13.63 -7.46
C THR A 21 26.01 14.27 -6.95
N MET A 22 26.05 14.95 -5.81
CA MET A 22 24.90 15.69 -5.27
C MET A 22 24.47 16.87 -6.14
N TYR A 23 25.40 17.59 -6.75
CA TYR A 23 25.03 18.69 -7.66
C TYR A 23 24.34 18.16 -8.94
N TYR A 24 24.90 17.10 -9.53
CA TYR A 24 24.38 16.51 -10.77
C TYR A 24 23.04 15.80 -10.57
N TYR A 25 22.92 14.97 -9.53
CA TYR A 25 21.68 14.24 -9.26
C TYR A 25 20.71 15.05 -8.39
N GLY A 26 21.18 15.69 -7.33
CA GLY A 26 20.38 16.38 -6.29
C GLY A 26 19.46 17.50 -6.83
N THR A 27 19.86 18.18 -7.89
CA THR A 27 19.06 19.28 -8.48
C THR A 27 17.88 18.80 -9.32
N ASN A 28 17.83 17.51 -9.70
CA ASN A 28 16.84 16.96 -10.62
C ASN A 28 16.25 15.62 -10.14
N LEU A 29 16.30 15.32 -8.84
CA LEU A 29 15.74 14.10 -8.27
C LEU A 29 14.25 13.97 -8.55
N ASP A 30 13.50 15.06 -8.38
CA ASP A 30 12.03 15.03 -8.50
C ASP A 30 11.56 14.70 -9.92
N ASN A 31 12.23 15.22 -10.94
CA ASN A 31 11.90 14.91 -12.34
C ASN A 31 12.37 13.50 -12.77
N ARG A 32 13.50 13.03 -12.23
CA ARG A 32 14.13 11.75 -12.61
C ARG A 32 13.56 10.54 -11.88
N PHE A 33 13.02 10.73 -10.67
CA PHE A 33 12.51 9.64 -9.82
C PHE A 33 11.02 9.77 -9.48
N SER A 34 10.31 10.79 -9.97
CA SER A 34 8.85 10.81 -9.86
C SER A 34 8.27 9.72 -10.77
N VAL A 35 7.58 8.77 -10.16
CA VAL A 35 6.81 7.77 -10.89
C VAL A 35 5.58 8.47 -11.44
N GLN A 36 5.45 8.46 -12.77
CA GLN A 36 4.25 8.95 -13.44
C GLN A 36 3.06 8.11 -12.96
N ASP A 37 1.97 8.76 -12.52
CA ASP A 37 0.80 8.12 -11.90
C ASP A 37 1.08 7.35 -10.59
N PHE A 38 2.01 7.82 -9.73
CA PHE A 38 2.27 7.20 -8.41
C PHE A 38 1.00 7.04 -7.55
N TRP A 39 0.09 8.02 -7.59
CA TRP A 39 -1.19 7.94 -6.90
C TRP A 39 -2.27 7.39 -7.83
N PRO A 40 -3.09 6.42 -7.37
CA PRO A 40 -4.20 5.93 -8.16
C PRO A 40 -5.14 7.09 -8.51
N LYS A 41 -5.59 7.12 -9.77
CA LYS A 41 -6.45 8.19 -10.27
C LYS A 41 -7.73 8.23 -9.41
N PRO A 42 -8.33 9.39 -9.13
CA PRO A 42 -9.54 9.50 -8.31
C PRO A 42 -10.69 8.61 -8.79
N GLU A 43 -10.70 8.23 -10.07
CA GLU A 43 -11.63 7.29 -10.69
C GLU A 43 -11.45 5.84 -10.23
N GLN A 44 -10.22 5.45 -9.84
CA GLN A 44 -9.88 4.13 -9.31
C GLN A 44 -10.06 4.05 -7.79
N THR A 45 -10.27 5.20 -7.13
CA THR A 45 -10.57 5.26 -5.71
C THR A 45 -12.05 4.99 -5.48
N ASN A 46 -12.39 4.25 -4.42
CA ASN A 46 -13.77 4.02 -4.02
C ASN A 46 -14.46 5.38 -3.78
N LYS A 47 -15.42 5.72 -4.64
CA LYS A 47 -16.28 6.89 -4.45
C LYS A 47 -17.24 6.57 -3.31
N ILE A 48 -17.03 7.20 -2.16
CA ILE A 48 -17.97 7.10 -1.05
C ILE A 48 -19.25 7.82 -1.49
N PRO A 49 -20.45 7.22 -1.37
CA PRO A 49 -21.68 7.90 -1.70
C PRO A 49 -21.85 9.13 -0.79
N PHE A 50 -22.00 10.31 -1.38
CA PHE A 50 -22.20 11.56 -0.64
C PHE A 50 -23.68 11.85 -0.36
N GLU A 51 -24.58 11.25 -1.14
CA GLU A 51 -26.02 11.46 -1.03
C GLU A 51 -26.69 10.54 0.00
N ARG A 52 -27.58 11.09 0.82
CA ARG A 52 -28.20 10.37 1.95
C ARG A 52 -28.99 9.14 1.54
N ASP A 53 -29.62 9.18 0.36
CA ASP A 53 -30.45 8.09 -0.13
C ASP A 53 -29.60 6.95 -0.71
N GLU A 54 -28.48 7.27 -1.37
CA GLU A 54 -27.49 6.28 -1.82
C GLU A 54 -26.84 5.56 -0.63
N ILE A 55 -26.49 6.30 0.43
CA ILE A 55 -25.94 5.73 1.67
C ILE A 55 -26.91 4.71 2.30
N LYS A 56 -28.21 5.01 2.34
CA LYS A 56 -29.22 4.08 2.87
C LYS A 56 -29.33 2.82 2.02
N GLY A 57 -29.34 2.97 0.69
CA GLY A 57 -29.40 1.84 -0.24
C GLY A 57 -28.18 0.91 -0.11
N GLU A 58 -26.98 1.48 -0.03
CA GLU A 58 -25.76 0.69 0.21
C GLU A 58 -25.76 0.02 1.59
N LEU A 59 -26.24 0.71 2.63
CA LEU A 59 -26.35 0.16 3.97
C LEU A 59 -27.30 -1.04 4.03
N GLU A 60 -28.44 -0.95 3.36
CA GLU A 60 -29.39 -2.07 3.23
C GLU A 60 -28.77 -3.25 2.50
N ARG A 61 -28.06 -3.01 1.38
CA ARG A 61 -27.32 -4.05 0.65
C ARG A 61 -26.30 -4.76 1.55
N LEU A 62 -25.53 -3.99 2.32
CA LEU A 62 -24.52 -4.54 3.25
C LEU A 62 -25.18 -5.32 4.40
N ARG A 63 -26.34 -4.86 4.90
CA ARG A 63 -27.12 -5.56 5.93
C ARG A 63 -27.63 -6.91 5.42
N MET A 64 -28.17 -6.96 4.21
CA MET A 64 -28.64 -8.19 3.57
C MET A 64 -27.50 -9.19 3.37
N ARG A 65 -26.34 -8.72 2.87
CA ARG A 65 -25.15 -9.57 2.73
C ARG A 65 -24.68 -10.16 4.06
N ARG A 66 -24.72 -9.37 5.14
CA ARG A 66 -24.36 -9.82 6.49
C ARG A 66 -25.31 -10.89 7.00
N LEU A 67 -26.62 -10.71 6.80
CA LEU A 67 -27.64 -11.69 7.23
C LEU A 67 -27.49 -13.01 6.47
N TRP A 68 -27.28 -12.96 5.15
CA TRP A 68 -27.06 -14.14 4.33
C TRP A 68 -25.82 -14.94 4.75
N LEU A 69 -24.68 -14.27 4.98
CA LEU A 69 -23.46 -14.93 5.49
C LEU A 69 -23.69 -15.55 6.88
N ARG A 70 -24.47 -14.89 7.74
CA ARG A 70 -24.83 -15.45 9.05
C ARG A 70 -25.67 -16.71 8.91
N GLU A 71 -26.65 -16.71 8.01
CA GLU A 71 -27.50 -17.86 7.72
C GLU A 71 -26.68 -19.04 7.18
N GLN A 72 -25.74 -18.80 6.27
CA GLN A 72 -24.85 -19.84 5.77
C GLN A 72 -23.99 -20.47 6.87
N ARG A 73 -23.44 -19.65 7.78
CA ARG A 73 -22.68 -20.17 8.93
C ARG A 73 -23.56 -21.03 9.84
N LEU A 74 -24.79 -20.60 10.13
CA LEU A 74 -25.74 -21.38 10.92
C LEU A 74 -26.09 -22.71 10.25
N LYS A 75 -26.34 -22.72 8.94
CA LYS A 75 -26.60 -23.95 8.17
C LYS A 75 -25.39 -24.89 8.14
N GLY A 76 -24.18 -24.36 7.98
CA GLY A 76 -22.94 -25.14 7.99
C GLY A 76 -22.59 -25.74 9.36
N HIS A 77 -22.90 -25.04 10.45
CA HIS A 77 -22.66 -25.56 11.81
C HIS A 77 -23.72 -26.56 12.29
N GLY A 78 -24.96 -26.49 11.78
CA GLY A 78 -26.02 -27.45 12.13
C GLY A 78 -25.84 -28.86 11.56
N GLY A 79 -25.05 -29.01 10.49
CA GLY A 79 -24.78 -30.31 9.87
C GLY A 79 -23.75 -31.17 10.62
N ASN A 80 -22.81 -30.55 11.35
CA ASN A 80 -21.69 -31.26 11.98
C ASN A 80 -21.95 -31.72 13.42
N GLN A 81 -22.99 -31.21 14.09
CA GLN A 81 -23.37 -31.65 15.44
C GLN A 81 -24.22 -32.93 15.41
N SER A 82 -25.05 -33.14 14.38
CA SER A 82 -25.94 -34.33 14.31
C SER A 82 -25.23 -35.67 14.06
N ASN A 83 -23.94 -35.65 13.71
CA ASN A 83 -23.14 -36.86 13.47
C ASN A 83 -22.30 -37.27 14.69
N GLY A 84 -22.11 -36.39 15.68
CA GLY A 84 -21.37 -36.71 16.92
C GLY A 84 -22.21 -37.39 18.00
N ASP A 85 -23.54 -37.17 17.98
CA ASP A 85 -24.46 -37.71 19.00
C ASP A 85 -24.99 -39.12 18.67
N ARG A 86 -24.57 -39.72 17.54
CA ARG A 86 -24.97 -41.09 17.13
C ARG A 86 -23.85 -42.13 17.31
N GLU A 87 -22.65 -41.74 17.72
CA GLU A 87 -21.48 -42.61 17.90
C GLU A 87 -21.06 -42.77 19.38
N SER A 88 -21.90 -42.41 20.36
CA SER A 88 -21.64 -42.60 21.81
C SER A 88 -22.63 -43.52 22.49
#